data_AF-A0A7C6EA10-F1
#
_entry.id   AF-A0A7C6EA10-F1
#
_cell.length_a   1.000
_cell.length_b   1.000
_cell.length_c   1.000
_cell.angle_alpha   90.00
_cell.angle_beta   90.00
_cell.angle_gamma   90.00
#
_symmetry.space_group_name_H-M   'P 1'
#
loop_
_entity.id
_entity.type
_entity.pdbx_description
1 polymer ?
#
loop_
_entity_poly.entity_id
_entity_poly.type
_entity_poly.pdbx_seq_one_letter_code
_entity_poly.pdbx_strand_id
1 'polypeptide(L)'
;MKKIFLSIVVLTLMFSYANATVDYTSITKKLVPANVNIELKQTNDFQISGFKTFIATLKPQNASVTIYKYLWISDDGKYIIPNLLSYANNSISQIEPKVKETYDTVNIEWFNRVLSTLSPNLKKSYGNGKTEVYVLSDPYCPFCKEQLAQAIELAKQNKIKLYVIPFNVHGEKSTQASMLFWDIESKTNLANALSKVEAAPFENVDKIVSQNQKLIKQLTPKY
;
A
#
# COMPACT_ATOMS: atom_id res chain seq x y z
N MET A 1 69.30 64.15 -16.88
CA MET A 1 68.69 63.22 -15.89
C MET A 1 67.20 63.05 -16.24
N LYS A 2 66.82 61.97 -16.92
CA LYS A 2 65.41 61.61 -17.18
C LYS A 2 65.09 60.36 -16.36
N LYS A 3 64.20 60.47 -15.38
CA LYS A 3 63.71 59.33 -14.58
C LYS A 3 62.49 58.74 -15.29
N ILE A 4 62.60 57.47 -15.69
CA ILE A 4 61.49 56.67 -16.21
C ILE A 4 60.78 56.06 -15.00
N PHE A 5 59.53 56.45 -14.76
CA PHE A 5 58.65 55.76 -13.82
C PHE A 5 58.00 54.57 -14.54
N LEU A 6 58.33 53.37 -14.08
CA LEU A 6 57.74 52.12 -14.55
C LEU A 6 56.49 51.84 -13.71
N SER A 7 55.30 52.06 -14.28
CA SER A 7 54.03 51.74 -13.63
C SER A 7 53.72 50.25 -13.81
N ILE A 8 53.75 49.49 -12.71
CA ILE A 8 53.29 48.09 -12.67
C ILE A 8 51.76 48.12 -12.58
N VAL A 9 51.09 47.72 -13.67
CA VAL A 9 49.65 47.44 -13.67
C VAL A 9 49.46 46.03 -13.09
N VAL A 10 49.04 45.95 -11.83
CA VAL A 10 48.62 44.69 -11.20
C VAL A 10 47.23 44.36 -11.74
N LEU A 11 47.17 43.41 -12.68
CA LEU A 11 45.91 42.86 -13.18
C LEU A 11 45.39 41.84 -12.15
N THR A 12 44.55 42.27 -11.21
CA THR A 12 43.80 41.36 -10.33
C THR A 12 42.73 40.64 -11.15
N LEU A 13 43.01 39.41 -11.55
CA LEU A 13 42.02 38.46 -12.05
C LEU A 13 41.05 38.11 -10.91
N MET A 14 39.94 38.84 -10.84
CA MET A 14 38.77 38.46 -10.05
C MET A 14 38.17 37.20 -10.67
N PHE A 15 38.57 36.03 -10.19
CA PHE A 15 37.87 34.79 -10.49
C PHE A 15 36.54 34.81 -9.74
N SER A 16 35.51 35.32 -10.39
CA SER A 16 34.12 35.12 -9.97
C SER A 16 33.80 33.64 -10.14
N TYR A 17 33.93 32.85 -9.07
CA TYR A 17 33.34 31.52 -9.03
C TYR A 17 31.83 31.69 -9.10
N ALA A 18 31.26 31.52 -10.30
CA ALA A 18 29.84 31.29 -10.45
C ALA A 18 29.53 29.94 -9.79
N ASN A 19 29.16 29.97 -8.50
CA ASN A 19 28.64 28.80 -7.82
C ASN A 19 27.33 28.44 -8.51
N ALA A 20 27.36 27.44 -9.39
CA ALA A 20 26.18 26.90 -10.01
C ALA A 20 25.21 26.48 -8.90
N THR A 21 24.00 27.02 -8.91
CA THR A 21 22.96 26.68 -7.94
C THR A 21 22.72 25.18 -7.97
N VAL A 22 22.85 24.51 -6.83
CA VAL A 22 22.64 23.07 -6.71
C VAL A 22 21.20 22.72 -7.05
N ASP A 23 21.01 21.83 -8.02
CA ASP A 23 19.70 21.31 -8.39
C ASP A 23 19.32 20.10 -7.51
N TYR A 24 18.77 20.40 -6.35
CA TYR A 24 18.31 19.39 -5.38
C TYR A 24 17.21 18.48 -5.96
N THR A 25 16.39 18.96 -6.90
CA THR A 25 15.33 18.16 -7.52
C THR A 25 15.90 17.07 -8.43
N SER A 26 16.91 17.42 -9.25
CA SER A 26 17.61 16.43 -10.09
C SER A 26 18.34 15.39 -9.26
N ILE A 27 18.92 15.79 -8.12
CA ILE A 27 19.58 14.86 -7.18
C ILE A 27 18.57 13.86 -6.62
N THR A 28 17.42 14.30 -6.10
CA THR A 28 16.47 13.40 -5.44
C THR A 28 15.68 12.52 -6.40
N LYS A 29 15.43 12.97 -7.63
CA LYS A 29 14.85 12.13 -8.69
C LYS A 29 15.66 10.86 -8.96
N LYS A 30 16.98 10.89 -8.76
CA LYS A 30 17.85 9.71 -8.93
C LYS A 30 17.72 8.68 -7.81
N LEU A 31 17.12 9.05 -6.67
CA LEU A 31 16.98 8.18 -5.49
C LEU A 31 15.68 7.38 -5.50
N VAL A 32 14.73 7.72 -6.36
CA VAL A 32 13.42 7.09 -6.41
C VAL A 32 13.26 6.27 -7.69
N PRO A 33 12.53 5.14 -7.64
CA PRO A 33 12.18 4.40 -8.85
C PRO A 33 11.42 5.26 -9.87
N ALA A 34 11.54 4.92 -11.17
CA ALA A 34 10.91 5.69 -12.25
C ALA A 34 9.37 5.80 -12.16
N ASN A 35 8.72 4.85 -11.48
CA ASN A 35 7.27 4.86 -11.24
C ASN A 35 6.85 5.67 -10.00
N VAL A 36 7.77 6.45 -9.40
CA VAL A 36 7.51 7.30 -8.24
C VAL A 36 7.82 8.74 -8.59
N ASN A 37 6.81 9.61 -8.51
CA ASN A 37 7.01 11.05 -8.63
C ASN A 37 7.49 11.59 -7.27
N ILE A 38 8.51 12.46 -7.29
CA ILE A 38 9.04 13.13 -6.10
C ILE A 38 8.94 14.65 -6.25
N GLU A 39 8.37 15.30 -5.25
CA GLU A 39 8.33 16.75 -5.11
C GLU A 39 9.09 17.14 -3.84
N LEU A 40 9.92 18.17 -3.91
CA LEU A 40 10.68 18.68 -2.76
C LEU A 40 10.13 20.05 -2.33
N LYS A 41 9.95 20.20 -1.02
CA LYS A 41 9.70 21.50 -0.39
C LYS A 41 10.73 21.72 0.71
N GLN A 42 11.56 22.75 0.58
CA GLN A 42 12.48 23.11 1.65
C GLN A 42 11.70 23.52 2.92
N THR A 43 12.22 23.11 4.07
CA THR A 43 11.66 23.46 5.39
C THR A 43 12.79 23.90 6.32
N ASN A 44 12.40 24.64 7.37
CA ASN A 44 13.29 25.01 8.47
C ASN A 44 13.21 24.03 9.65
N ASP A 45 12.47 22.92 9.49
CA ASP A 45 12.43 21.85 10.50
C ASP A 45 13.82 21.20 10.63
N PHE A 46 14.25 20.93 11.87
CA PHE A 46 15.45 20.15 12.21
C PHE A 46 16.70 20.48 11.36
N GLN A 47 17.19 21.72 11.47
CA GLN A 47 18.36 22.18 10.72
C GLN A 47 19.66 21.49 11.16
N ILE A 48 20.49 21.14 10.19
CA ILE A 48 21.85 20.62 10.41
C ILE A 48 22.81 21.54 9.67
N SER A 49 23.87 21.99 10.33
CA SER A 49 24.88 22.85 9.69
C SER A 49 25.47 22.16 8.45
N GLY A 50 25.52 22.88 7.33
CA GLY A 50 26.01 22.36 6.04
C GLY A 50 24.98 21.56 5.23
N PHE A 51 23.73 21.46 5.71
CA PHE A 51 22.64 20.76 5.04
C PHE A 51 21.37 21.60 4.98
N LYS A 52 20.60 21.42 3.91
CA LYS A 52 19.23 21.90 3.79
C LYS A 52 18.25 20.76 4.05
N THR A 53 17.22 21.04 4.85
CA THR A 53 16.13 20.10 5.11
C THR A 53 15.01 20.27 4.08
N PHE A 54 14.56 19.16 3.52
CA PHE A 54 13.44 19.09 2.59
C PHE A 54 12.39 18.12 3.10
N ILE A 55 11.11 18.47 2.89
CA ILE A 55 10.03 17.50 2.86
C ILE A 55 9.96 16.97 1.42
N ALA A 56 10.24 15.69 1.25
CA ALA A 56 10.04 14.95 0.02
C ALA A 56 8.64 14.32 0.04
N THR A 57 7.82 14.72 -0.93
CA THR A 57 6.50 14.14 -1.20
C THR A 57 6.67 13.11 -2.31
N LEU A 58 6.46 11.83 -1.97
CA LEU A 58 6.57 10.68 -2.86
C LEU A 58 5.15 10.24 -3.28
N LYS A 59 4.89 10.20 -4.59
CA LYS A 59 3.62 9.77 -5.17
C LYS A 59 3.88 8.58 -6.11
N PRO A 60 3.78 7.34 -5.62
CA PRO A 60 3.85 6.15 -6.48
C PRO A 60 2.68 6.16 -7.47
N GLN A 61 2.93 5.94 -8.75
CA GLN A 61 1.89 6.02 -9.79
C GLN A 61 0.80 4.94 -9.64
N ASN A 62 1.14 3.81 -9.00
CA ASN A 62 0.25 2.65 -8.86
C ASN A 62 -0.32 2.49 -7.45
N ALA A 63 -0.26 3.53 -6.61
CA ALA A 63 -0.78 3.47 -5.25
C ALA A 63 -1.51 4.77 -4.90
N SER A 64 -2.66 4.64 -4.24
CA SER A 64 -3.45 5.76 -3.71
C SER A 64 -2.89 6.24 -2.37
N VAL A 65 -1.57 6.43 -2.31
CA VAL A 65 -0.87 6.89 -1.11
C VAL A 65 0.19 7.91 -1.51
N THR A 66 0.23 9.00 -0.78
CA THR A 66 1.33 9.96 -0.82
C THR A 66 2.15 9.78 0.45
N ILE A 67 3.45 9.57 0.30
CA ILE A 67 4.38 9.35 1.42
C ILE A 67 5.22 10.61 1.60
N TYR A 68 5.40 11.05 2.83
CA TYR A 68 6.23 12.20 3.18
C TYR A 68 7.47 11.74 3.94
N LYS A 69 8.64 12.21 3.50
CA LYS A 69 9.91 11.98 4.18
C LYS A 69 10.69 13.26 4.36
N TYR A 70 11.45 13.38 5.44
CA TYR A 70 12.50 14.37 5.49
C TYR A 70 13.74 13.87 4.72
N LEU A 71 14.38 14.77 3.98
CA LEU A 71 15.69 14.57 3.39
C LEU A 71 16.58 15.73 3.79
N TRP A 72 17.79 15.45 4.22
CA TRP A 72 18.82 16.47 4.40
C TRP A 72 19.84 16.31 3.29
N ILE A 73 20.03 17.36 2.51
CA ILE A 73 20.98 17.37 1.39
C ILE A 73 22.03 18.42 1.67
N SER A 74 23.31 18.06 1.56
CA SER A 74 24.41 18.99 1.82
C SER A 74 24.33 20.21 0.91
N ASP A 75 24.87 21.34 1.36
CA ASP A 75 24.82 22.59 0.59
C ASP A 75 25.45 22.46 -0.79
N ASP A 76 26.43 21.56 -0.95
CA ASP A 76 27.10 21.23 -2.22
C ASP A 76 26.44 20.07 -3.01
N GLY A 77 25.36 19.49 -2.49
CA GLY A 77 24.58 18.44 -3.15
C GLY A 77 25.23 17.04 -3.16
N LYS A 78 26.39 16.85 -2.52
CA LYS A 78 27.13 15.57 -2.58
C LYS A 78 26.63 14.52 -1.59
N TYR A 79 26.08 14.95 -0.46
CA TYR A 79 25.66 14.06 0.63
C TYR A 79 24.17 14.17 0.86
N ILE A 80 23.56 13.02 1.13
CA ILE A 80 22.12 12.90 1.38
C ILE A 80 21.95 12.02 2.62
N ILE A 81 21.20 12.52 3.58
CA ILE A 81 20.81 11.79 4.78
C ILE A 81 19.30 11.52 4.66
N PRO A 82 18.88 10.28 4.39
CA PRO A 82 17.46 9.96 4.21
C PRO A 82 16.71 9.77 5.53
N ASN A 83 17.41 9.43 6.61
CA ASN A 83 16.84 9.23 7.94
C ASN A 83 17.77 9.90 8.96
N LEU A 84 17.25 10.85 9.73
CA LEU A 84 17.94 11.36 10.91
C LEU A 84 17.41 10.62 12.14
N LEU A 85 18.32 10.16 13.00
CA LEU A 85 17.98 9.43 14.21
C LEU A 85 18.12 10.37 15.41
N SER A 86 17.10 10.39 16.26
CA SER A 86 17.14 10.98 17.59
C SER A 86 17.48 9.91 18.62
N TYR A 87 18.29 10.25 19.60
CA TYR A 87 18.54 9.43 20.78
C TYR A 87 18.03 10.16 22.02
N ALA A 88 17.00 9.61 22.65
CA ALA A 88 16.42 10.15 23.87
C ALA A 88 15.88 9.01 24.73
N ASN A 89 15.95 9.14 26.06
CA ASN A 89 15.44 8.16 27.02
C ASN A 89 15.95 6.73 26.77
N ASN A 90 17.24 6.57 26.46
CA ASN A 90 17.86 5.29 26.08
C ASN A 90 17.23 4.59 24.87
N SER A 91 16.50 5.31 24.02
CA SER A 91 15.90 4.78 22.80
C SER A 91 16.31 5.60 21.58
N ILE A 92 16.47 4.90 20.46
CA ILE A 92 16.73 5.50 19.15
C ILE A 92 15.42 5.54 18.39
N SER A 93 15.03 6.71 17.89
CA SER A 93 13.86 6.88 17.04
C SER A 93 14.20 7.70 15.80
N GLN A 94 13.50 7.44 14.70
CA GLN A 94 13.65 8.25 13.50
C GLN A 94 12.92 9.59 13.69
N ILE A 95 13.54 10.68 13.24
CA ILE A 95 12.87 11.95 13.07
C ILE A 95 12.05 11.89 11.78
N GLU A 96 10.74 11.94 11.93
CA GLU A 96 9.77 11.82 10.84
C GLU A 96 8.99 13.12 10.65
N PRO A 97 8.46 13.38 9.44
CA PRO A 97 7.55 14.49 9.23
C PRO A 97 6.30 14.38 10.11
N LYS A 98 5.73 15.54 10.48
CA LYS A 98 4.48 15.63 11.26
C LYS A 98 3.33 14.85 10.60
N VAL A 99 3.32 14.79 9.27
CA VAL A 99 2.41 13.96 8.47
C VAL A 99 3.28 12.99 7.68
N LYS A 100 3.16 11.68 7.92
CA LYS A 100 4.01 10.65 7.28
C LYS A 100 3.45 10.14 5.97
N GLU A 101 2.13 10.10 5.89
CA GLU A 101 1.41 9.59 4.74
C GLU A 101 0.02 10.22 4.68
N THR A 102 -0.49 10.39 3.47
CA THR A 102 -1.89 10.67 3.21
C THR A 102 -2.38 9.67 2.18
N TYR A 103 -3.52 9.06 2.46
CA TYR A 103 -4.17 8.17 1.52
C TYR A 103 -5.13 9.00 0.68
N ASP A 104 -5.00 8.90 -0.63
CA ASP A 104 -6.00 9.49 -1.51
C ASP A 104 -7.31 8.73 -1.32
N THR A 105 -8.43 9.46 -1.34
CA THR A 105 -9.75 8.84 -1.29
C THR A 105 -9.91 7.95 -2.51
N VAL A 106 -9.87 6.64 -2.32
CA VAL A 106 -10.13 5.68 -3.38
C VAL A 106 -11.60 5.82 -3.78
N ASN A 107 -11.87 6.05 -5.07
CA ASN A 107 -13.25 5.99 -5.57
C ASN A 107 -13.74 4.53 -5.49
N ILE A 108 -14.62 4.26 -4.53
CA ILE A 108 -15.25 2.96 -4.30
C ILE A 108 -16.64 2.83 -4.93
N GLU A 109 -17.07 3.77 -5.77
CA GLU A 109 -18.41 3.71 -6.39
C GLU A 109 -18.59 2.44 -7.22
N TRP A 110 -17.54 2.01 -7.93
CA TRP A 110 -17.57 0.75 -8.67
C TRP A 110 -17.86 -0.42 -7.75
N PHE A 111 -17.25 -0.44 -6.56
CA PHE A 111 -17.41 -1.50 -5.59
C PHE A 111 -18.82 -1.47 -5.00
N ASN A 112 -19.35 -0.28 -4.68
CA ASN A 112 -20.72 -0.10 -4.23
C ASN A 112 -21.75 -0.58 -5.28
N ARG A 113 -21.48 -0.36 -6.58
CA ARG A 113 -22.30 -0.91 -7.67
C ARG A 113 -22.24 -2.43 -7.72
N VAL A 114 -21.07 -3.03 -7.53
CA VAL A 114 -20.95 -4.50 -7.44
C VAL A 114 -21.73 -5.02 -6.24
N LEU A 115 -21.60 -4.40 -5.07
CA LEU A 115 -22.33 -4.82 -3.87
C LEU A 115 -23.86 -4.67 -4.00
N SER A 116 -24.35 -3.73 -4.82
CA SER A 116 -25.78 -3.55 -5.05
C SER A 116 -26.38 -4.62 -5.97
N THR A 117 -25.59 -5.23 -6.86
CA THR A 117 -26.03 -6.34 -7.72
C THR A 117 -25.96 -7.69 -7.02
N LEU A 118 -25.18 -7.82 -5.95
CA LEU A 118 -25.14 -9.05 -5.16
C LEU A 118 -26.51 -9.31 -4.51
N SER A 119 -27.02 -10.53 -4.71
CA SER A 119 -28.24 -11.01 -4.07
C SER A 119 -28.18 -10.78 -2.55
N PRO A 120 -29.28 -10.35 -1.89
CA PRO A 120 -29.31 -10.16 -0.44
C PRO A 120 -28.88 -11.39 0.37
N ASN A 121 -29.07 -12.58 -0.22
CA ASN A 121 -28.65 -13.85 0.38
C ASN A 121 -27.12 -14.04 0.42
N LEU A 122 -26.36 -13.24 -0.35
CA LEU A 122 -24.90 -13.23 -0.44
C LEU A 122 -24.24 -12.18 0.48
N LYS A 123 -25.00 -11.63 1.43
CA LYS A 123 -24.57 -10.57 2.34
C LYS A 123 -24.52 -11.04 3.80
N LYS A 124 -24.46 -12.35 4.06
CA LYS A 124 -24.23 -12.82 5.42
C LYS A 124 -22.80 -12.42 5.82
N SER A 125 -22.66 -12.00 7.07
CA SER A 125 -21.38 -11.56 7.63
C SER A 125 -20.97 -12.45 8.78
N TYR A 126 -19.68 -12.35 9.13
CA TYR A 126 -19.12 -12.98 10.31
C TYR A 126 -18.43 -11.94 11.19
N GLY A 127 -18.72 -11.98 12.49
CA GLY A 127 -18.29 -10.96 13.44
C GLY A 127 -19.21 -9.73 13.45
N ASN A 128 -19.09 -8.94 14.51
CA ASN A 128 -19.92 -7.75 14.75
C ASN A 128 -19.09 -6.46 14.90
N GLY A 129 -17.88 -6.42 14.33
CA GLY A 129 -17.04 -5.22 14.35
C GLY A 129 -17.65 -4.06 13.56
N LYS A 130 -17.24 -2.83 13.89
CA LYS A 130 -17.71 -1.62 13.17
C LYS A 130 -17.12 -1.50 11.76
N THR A 131 -15.94 -2.07 11.54
CA THR A 131 -15.26 -2.05 10.24
C THR A 131 -15.73 -3.22 9.39
N GLU A 132 -16.36 -2.91 8.26
CA GLU A 132 -16.74 -3.91 7.26
C GLU A 132 -15.54 -4.26 6.37
N VAL A 133 -15.29 -5.55 6.20
CA VAL A 133 -14.19 -6.06 5.35
C VAL A 133 -14.79 -7.05 4.36
N TYR A 134 -14.56 -6.80 3.08
CA TYR A 134 -15.00 -7.67 1.99
C TYR A 134 -13.79 -8.36 1.38
N VAL A 135 -13.85 -9.69 1.30
CA VAL A 135 -12.79 -10.51 0.70
C VAL A 135 -13.34 -11.22 -0.52
N LEU A 136 -12.71 -10.99 -1.68
CA LEU A 136 -12.94 -11.81 -2.87
C LEU A 136 -12.07 -13.07 -2.74
N SER A 137 -12.66 -14.26 -2.79
CA SER A 137 -11.95 -15.52 -2.51
C SER A 137 -12.25 -16.59 -3.55
N ASP A 138 -11.26 -17.42 -3.85
CA ASP A 138 -11.43 -18.64 -4.64
C ASP A 138 -11.15 -19.85 -3.75
N PRO A 139 -12.05 -20.85 -3.68
CA PRO A 139 -11.87 -22.05 -2.87
C PRO A 139 -10.58 -22.85 -3.14
N TYR A 140 -9.99 -22.70 -4.32
CA TYR A 140 -8.76 -23.38 -4.75
C TYR A 140 -7.53 -22.44 -4.80
N CYS A 141 -7.64 -21.19 -4.35
CA CYS A 141 -6.49 -20.29 -4.27
C CYS A 141 -5.76 -20.40 -2.92
N PRO A 142 -4.46 -20.77 -2.88
CA PRO A 142 -3.71 -20.86 -1.63
C PRO A 142 -3.55 -19.52 -0.93
N PHE A 143 -3.35 -18.43 -1.68
CA PHE A 143 -3.21 -17.09 -1.11
C PHE A 143 -4.51 -16.58 -0.49
N CYS A 144 -5.66 -16.90 -1.08
CA CYS A 144 -6.96 -16.57 -0.50
C CYS A 144 -7.17 -17.27 0.84
N LYS A 145 -6.79 -18.56 0.97
CA LYS A 145 -6.89 -19.31 2.22
C LYS A 145 -6.02 -18.70 3.33
N GLU A 146 -4.78 -18.34 3.00
CA GLU A 146 -3.86 -17.69 3.94
C GLU A 146 -4.41 -16.35 4.43
N GLN A 147 -4.88 -15.50 3.51
CA GLN A 147 -5.49 -14.21 3.85
C GLN A 147 -6.76 -14.38 4.69
N LEU A 148 -7.62 -15.35 4.34
CA LEU A 148 -8.86 -15.62 5.05
C LEU A 148 -8.62 -16.08 6.49
N ALA A 149 -7.57 -16.85 6.77
CA ALA A 149 -7.27 -17.31 8.12
C ALA A 149 -7.14 -16.13 9.10
N GLN A 150 -6.45 -15.06 8.68
CA GLN A 150 -6.28 -13.85 9.48
C GLN A 150 -7.60 -13.07 9.62
N ALA A 151 -8.34 -12.89 8.52
CA ALA A 151 -9.62 -12.18 8.53
C ALA A 151 -10.67 -12.90 9.40
N ILE A 152 -10.71 -14.23 9.35
CA ILE A 152 -11.58 -15.07 10.16
C ILE A 152 -11.29 -14.89 11.65
N GLU A 153 -10.02 -14.83 12.03
CA GLU A 153 -9.63 -14.63 13.44
C GLU A 153 -10.03 -13.24 13.94
N LEU A 154 -9.85 -12.19 13.12
CA LEU A 154 -10.31 -10.85 13.45
C LEU A 154 -11.84 -10.78 13.57
N ALA A 155 -12.58 -11.49 12.71
CA ALA A 155 -14.03 -11.58 12.73
C ALA A 155 -14.53 -12.31 13.99
N LYS A 156 -13.91 -13.43 14.36
CA LYS A 156 -14.16 -14.17 15.62
C LYS A 156 -14.03 -13.27 16.84
N GLN A 157 -13.01 -12.41 16.84
CA GLN A 157 -12.74 -11.45 17.91
C GLN A 157 -13.64 -10.20 17.86
N ASN A 158 -14.62 -10.14 16.94
CA ASN A 158 -15.49 -8.98 16.69
C ASN A 158 -14.73 -7.68 16.38
N LYS A 159 -13.49 -7.76 15.90
CA LYS A 159 -12.71 -6.59 15.46
C LYS A 159 -13.18 -6.06 14.12
N ILE A 160 -13.69 -6.95 13.27
CA ILE A 160 -14.25 -6.64 11.96
C ILE A 160 -15.60 -7.33 11.77
N LYS A 161 -16.34 -6.87 10.77
CA LYS A 161 -17.50 -7.55 10.19
C LYS A 161 -17.12 -8.03 8.79
N LEU A 162 -16.82 -9.31 8.70
CA LEU A 162 -16.28 -9.95 7.50
C LEU A 162 -17.40 -10.39 6.56
N TYR A 163 -17.22 -10.11 5.26
CA TYR A 163 -18.00 -10.63 4.15
C TYR A 163 -17.06 -11.35 3.18
N VAL A 164 -17.46 -12.49 2.64
CA VAL A 164 -16.66 -13.22 1.65
C VAL A 164 -17.49 -13.46 0.41
N ILE A 165 -16.95 -13.04 -0.74
CA ILE A 165 -17.60 -13.12 -2.04
C ILE A 165 -16.74 -14.03 -2.91
N PRO A 166 -17.27 -15.18 -3.37
CA PRO A 166 -16.56 -16.05 -4.29
C PRO A 166 -16.16 -15.36 -5.59
N PHE A 167 -14.92 -15.59 -6.01
CA PHE A 167 -14.26 -15.04 -7.18
C PHE A 167 -13.49 -16.16 -7.90
N ASN A 168 -14.21 -16.91 -8.72
CA ASN A 168 -13.79 -18.20 -9.26
C ASN A 168 -12.82 -18.03 -10.45
N VAL A 169 -11.52 -17.92 -10.17
CA VAL A 169 -10.48 -17.72 -11.19
C VAL A 169 -9.72 -19.00 -11.56
N HIS A 170 -9.86 -20.07 -10.77
CA HIS A 170 -9.22 -21.38 -11.03
C HIS A 170 -10.15 -22.38 -11.75
N GLY A 171 -11.15 -21.87 -12.49
CA GLY A 171 -11.95 -22.65 -13.42
C GLY A 171 -13.12 -23.40 -12.80
N GLU A 172 -13.58 -24.45 -13.50
CA GLU A 172 -14.86 -25.12 -13.21
C GLU A 172 -14.95 -25.67 -11.78
N LYS A 173 -13.87 -26.26 -11.27
CA LYS A 173 -13.85 -26.80 -9.90
C LYS A 173 -14.11 -25.71 -8.85
N SER A 174 -13.51 -24.53 -9.00
CA SER A 174 -13.79 -23.38 -8.14
C SER A 174 -15.24 -22.94 -8.24
N THR A 175 -15.80 -22.88 -9.45
CA THR A 175 -17.21 -22.56 -9.63
C THR A 175 -18.13 -23.54 -8.90
N GLN A 176 -17.89 -24.84 -9.02
CA GLN A 176 -18.67 -25.87 -8.32
C GLN A 176 -18.54 -25.76 -6.79
N ALA A 177 -17.32 -25.53 -6.28
CA ALA A 177 -17.08 -25.33 -4.85
C ALA A 177 -17.80 -24.07 -4.34
N SER A 178 -17.76 -22.97 -5.07
CA SER A 178 -18.41 -21.71 -4.72
C SER A 178 -19.94 -21.80 -4.72
N MET A 179 -20.53 -22.59 -5.63
CA MET A 179 -21.95 -22.91 -5.58
C MET A 179 -22.32 -23.61 -4.26
N LEU A 180 -21.49 -24.56 -3.80
CA LEU A 180 -21.69 -25.23 -2.51
C LEU A 180 -21.47 -24.28 -1.33
N PHE A 181 -20.45 -23.43 -1.39
CA PHE A 181 -20.22 -22.39 -0.37
C PHE A 181 -21.47 -21.53 -0.18
N TRP A 182 -22.04 -21.03 -1.28
CA TRP A 182 -23.25 -20.20 -1.23
C TRP A 182 -24.49 -20.96 -0.76
N ASP A 183 -24.68 -22.19 -1.21
CA ASP A 183 -25.78 -23.02 -0.74
C ASP A 183 -25.70 -23.25 0.79
N ILE A 184 -24.50 -23.56 1.30
CA ILE A 184 -24.26 -23.72 2.74
C ILE A 184 -24.48 -22.41 3.48
N GLU A 185 -23.92 -21.31 2.99
CA GLU A 185 -24.06 -19.99 3.61
C GLU A 185 -25.54 -19.60 3.70
N SER A 186 -26.30 -19.71 2.61
CA SER A 186 -27.71 -19.33 2.54
C SER A 186 -28.57 -20.12 3.54
N LYS A 187 -28.28 -21.41 3.75
CA LYS A 187 -28.99 -22.29 4.70
C LYS A 187 -28.52 -22.14 6.14
N THR A 188 -27.28 -21.67 6.35
CA THR A 188 -26.65 -21.59 7.67
C THR A 188 -26.11 -20.18 7.94
N ASN A 189 -24.80 -20.04 8.03
CA ASN A 189 -24.09 -18.77 8.24
C ASN A 189 -22.73 -18.78 7.52
N LEU A 190 -22.11 -17.60 7.41
CA LEU A 190 -20.83 -17.43 6.73
C LEU A 190 -19.71 -18.26 7.39
N ALA A 191 -19.62 -18.29 8.73
CA ALA A 191 -18.57 -19.03 9.43
C ALA A 191 -18.57 -20.53 9.09
N ASN A 192 -19.75 -21.15 9.01
CA ASN A 192 -19.91 -22.56 8.63
C ASN A 192 -19.52 -22.78 7.16
N ALA A 193 -19.95 -21.91 6.25
CA ALA A 193 -19.59 -21.99 4.83
C ALA A 193 -18.07 -21.87 4.62
N LEU A 194 -17.43 -20.91 5.30
CA LEU A 194 -15.98 -20.73 5.30
C LEU A 194 -15.26 -21.99 5.74
N SER A 195 -15.67 -22.59 6.88
CA SER A 195 -15.01 -23.78 7.43
C SER A 195 -15.08 -25.02 6.52
N LYS A 196 -16.08 -25.07 5.62
CA LYS A 196 -16.34 -26.22 4.75
C LYS A 196 -15.78 -26.07 3.34
N VAL A 197 -15.54 -24.84 2.88
CA VAL A 197 -15.15 -24.57 1.50
C VAL A 197 -13.96 -23.60 1.45
N GLU A 198 -14.20 -22.30 1.64
CA GLU A 198 -13.20 -21.26 1.38
C GLU A 198 -11.95 -21.38 2.26
N ALA A 199 -12.10 -21.68 3.55
CA ALA A 199 -10.99 -21.87 4.50
C ALA A 199 -10.62 -23.34 4.73
N ALA A 200 -11.31 -24.28 4.07
CA ALA A 200 -11.04 -25.71 4.23
C ALA A 200 -9.76 -26.13 3.47
N PRO A 201 -9.04 -27.16 3.92
CA PRO A 201 -7.99 -27.81 3.12
C PRO A 201 -8.50 -28.25 1.75
N PHE A 202 -7.66 -28.21 0.72
CA PHE A 202 -8.06 -28.51 -0.66
C PHE A 202 -8.68 -29.90 -0.80
N GLU A 203 -8.16 -30.90 -0.09
CA GLU A 203 -8.67 -32.28 -0.10
C GLU A 203 -10.11 -32.35 0.43
N ASN A 204 -10.44 -31.50 1.41
CA ASN A 204 -11.80 -31.42 1.94
C ASN A 204 -12.74 -30.73 0.94
N VAL A 205 -12.25 -29.71 0.21
CA VAL A 205 -13.00 -29.07 -0.88
C VAL A 205 -13.26 -30.07 -2.00
N ASP A 206 -12.25 -30.84 -2.42
CA ASP A 206 -12.41 -31.88 -3.43
C ASP A 206 -13.42 -32.95 -3.01
N LYS A 207 -13.37 -33.36 -1.73
CA LYS A 207 -14.31 -34.32 -1.17
C LYS A 207 -15.74 -33.79 -1.17
N ILE A 208 -15.97 -32.55 -0.72
CA ILE A 208 -17.32 -32.00 -0.68
C ILE A 208 -17.88 -31.80 -2.10
N VAL A 209 -17.06 -31.35 -3.06
CA VAL A 209 -17.46 -31.22 -4.46
C VAL A 209 -17.82 -32.58 -5.06
N SER A 210 -17.00 -33.60 -4.83
CA SER A 210 -17.23 -34.95 -5.35
C SER A 210 -18.50 -35.60 -4.79
N GLN A 211 -18.76 -35.41 -3.49
CA GLN A 211 -19.94 -35.98 -2.81
C GLN A 211 -21.25 -35.28 -3.15
N ASN A 212 -21.20 -34.04 -3.67
CA ASN A 212 -22.38 -33.20 -3.90
C ASN A 212 -22.67 -32.93 -5.38
N GLN A 213 -22.13 -33.72 -6.31
CA GLN A 213 -22.33 -33.53 -7.76
C GLN A 213 -23.81 -33.43 -8.19
N LYS A 214 -24.71 -34.19 -7.56
CA LYS A 214 -26.16 -34.09 -7.83
C LYS A 214 -26.74 -32.74 -7.42
N LEU A 215 -26.33 -32.23 -6.24
CA LEU A 215 -26.75 -30.92 -5.75
C LEU A 215 -26.16 -29.81 -6.63
N ILE A 216 -24.89 -29.91 -7.01
CA ILE A 216 -24.23 -28.95 -7.91
C ILE A 216 -25.04 -28.80 -9.21
N LYS A 217 -25.43 -29.91 -9.85
CA LYS A 217 -26.28 -29.88 -11.06
C LYS A 217 -27.62 -29.17 -10.85
N GLN A 218 -28.19 -29.23 -9.63
CA GLN A 218 -29.43 -28.51 -9.29
C GLN A 218 -29.20 -27.03 -9.01
N LEU A 219 -27.99 -26.65 -8.61
CA LEU A 219 -27.60 -25.27 -8.33
C LEU A 219 -27.20 -24.53 -9.62
N THR A 220 -26.65 -25.21 -10.63
CA THR A 220 -26.19 -24.60 -11.88
C THR A 220 -27.19 -23.64 -12.55
N PRO A 221 -28.51 -23.90 -12.60
CA PRO A 221 -29.44 -22.94 -13.22
C PRO A 221 -29.63 -21.63 -12.42
N LYS A 222 -29.18 -21.58 -11.16
CA LYS A 222 -29.35 -20.45 -10.24
C LYS A 222 -28.10 -19.56 -10.16
N TYR A 223 -26.98 -19.99 -10.74
CA TYR A 223 -25.66 -19.38 -10.62
C TYR A 223 -24.99 -19.29 -11.98
#